data_AF-A0A1W6KVR4-F1
#
_entry.id   AF-A0A1W6KVR4-F1
#
_cell.length_a   1.000
_cell.length_b   1.000
_cell.length_c   1.000
_cell.angle_alpha   90.00
_cell.angle_beta   90.00
_cell.angle_gamma   90.00
#
_symmetry.space_group_name_H-M   'P 1'
#
loop_
_entity.id
_entity.type
_entity.pdbx_description
1 polymer ?
#
loop_
_entity_poly.entity_id
_entity_poly.type
_entity_poly.pdbx_seq_one_letter_code
_entity_poly.pdbx_strand_id
1 'polypeptide(L)'
;MFAGIVEWCLGGGLSEVVAVTDIRFERTLASVEWPLPRLGEPEKIVATTAIAGTRPANAETFLMLRPPNYRSNLTACSHQA
;
A
#
# COMPACT_ATOMS: atom_id res chain seq x y z
N MET A 1 1.94 -9.98 0.65
CA MET A 1 2.43 -8.75 1.30
C MET A 1 1.40 -7.62 1.21
N PHE A 2 1.13 -7.06 0.02
CA PHE A 2 0.27 -5.86 -0.12
C PHE A 2 -1.14 -6.01 0.45
N ALA A 3 -1.81 -7.14 0.20
CA ALA A 3 -3.12 -7.43 0.80
C ALA A 3 -3.11 -7.32 2.34
N GLY A 4 -2.01 -7.72 3.01
CA GLY A 4 -1.89 -7.58 4.46
C GLY A 4 -1.69 -6.15 4.95
N ILE A 5 -0.99 -5.32 4.17
CA ILE A 5 -0.86 -3.88 4.47
C ILE A 5 -2.26 -3.23 4.40
N VAL A 6 -3.00 -3.50 3.33
CA VAL A 6 -4.36 -2.96 3.16
C VAL A 6 -5.31 -3.49 4.22
N GLU A 7 -5.25 -4.79 4.53
CA GLU A 7 -6.08 -5.38 5.58
C GLU A 7 -5.84 -4.76 6.95
N TRP A 8 -4.57 -4.50 7.30
CA TRP A 8 -4.23 -3.84 8.55
C TRP A 8 -4.77 -2.41 8.60
N CYS A 9 -4.65 -1.67 7.51
CA CYS A 9 -5.22 -0.32 7.40
C CYS A 9 -6.75 -0.33 7.58
N LEU A 10 -7.45 -1.26 6.93
CA LEU A 10 -8.90 -1.42 7.07
C LEU A 10 -9.30 -1.73 8.52
N GLY A 11 -8.55 -2.59 9.21
CA GLY A 11 -8.77 -2.89 10.63
C GLY A 11 -8.54 -1.69 11.56
N GLY A 12 -7.65 -0.77 11.17
CA GLY A 12 -7.37 0.47 11.89
C GLY A 12 -8.21 1.68 11.48
N GLY A 13 -9.13 1.54 10.52
CA GLY A 13 -9.91 2.67 9.99
C GLY A 13 -9.08 3.65 9.14
N LEU A 14 -7.92 3.24 8.65
CA LEU A 14 -7.04 4.04 7.80
C LEU A 14 -7.42 3.88 6.33
N SER A 15 -7.59 5.00 5.62
CA SER A 15 -8.00 5.01 4.21
C SER A 15 -6.82 5.01 3.24
N GLU A 16 -5.62 5.36 3.69
CA GLU A 16 -4.45 5.55 2.84
C GLU A 16 -3.15 5.11 3.51
N VAL A 17 -2.20 4.69 2.69
CA VAL A 17 -0.82 4.39 3.09
C VAL A 17 0.10 5.39 2.41
N VAL A 18 0.95 6.06 3.20
CA VAL A 18 2.00 6.95 2.68
C VAL A 18 3.33 6.21 2.74
N ALA A 19 4.05 6.17 1.62
CA ALA A 19 5.34 5.50 1.56
C ALA A 19 6.31 6.21 0.62
N VAL A 20 7.60 6.05 0.91
CA VAL A 20 8.69 6.40 0.02
C VAL A 20 9.21 5.11 -0.61
N THR A 21 9.06 4.96 -1.92
CA THR A 21 9.43 3.74 -2.65
C THR A 21 10.33 4.06 -3.83
N ASP A 22 11.18 3.12 -4.24
CA ASP A 22 11.97 3.26 -5.48
C ASP A 22 11.02 3.47 -6.69
N ILE A 23 11.41 4.33 -7.64
CA ILE A 23 10.63 4.62 -8.85
C ILE A 23 10.37 3.39 -9.72
N ARG A 24 11.20 2.36 -9.61
CA ARG A 24 10.98 1.04 -10.23
C ARG A 24 9.74 0.36 -9.65
N PHE A 25 9.49 0.58 -8.36
CA PHE A 25 8.34 0.03 -7.65
C PHE A 25 7.03 0.72 -8.05
N GLU A 26 7.07 2.01 -8.36
CA GLU A 26 5.95 2.73 -8.99
C GLU A 26 5.54 2.04 -10.31
N ARG A 27 6.52 1.70 -11.15
CA ARG A 27 6.29 1.02 -12.43
C ARG A 27 5.73 -0.39 -12.27
N THR A 28 6.27 -1.17 -11.33
CA THR A 28 5.76 -2.52 -11.04
C THR A 28 4.35 -2.48 -10.45
N LEU A 29 4.02 -1.46 -9.66
CA LEU A 29 2.69 -1.36 -9.06
C LEU A 29 1.64 -0.72 -9.97
N ALA A 30 2.08 0.06 -10.97
CA ALA A 30 1.21 0.50 -12.05
C ALA A 30 0.57 -0.68 -12.81
N SER A 31 1.20 -1.86 -12.82
CA SER A 31 0.63 -3.05 -13.48
C SER A 31 -0.39 -3.83 -12.65
N VAL A 32 -0.60 -3.49 -11.38
CA VAL A 32 -1.59 -4.16 -10.49
C VAL A 32 -2.72 -3.23 -10.06
N GLU A 33 -2.99 -2.17 -10.85
CA GLU A 33 -4.03 -1.16 -10.60
C GLU A 33 -3.98 -0.57 -9.17
N TRP A 34 -2.79 -0.53 -8.57
CA TRP A 34 -2.57 0.12 -7.28
C TRP A 34 -1.71 1.36 -7.48
N PRO A 35 -2.33 2.48 -7.88
CA PRO A 35 -1.61 3.69 -8.23
C PRO A 35 -0.93 4.30 -7.00
N LEU A 36 0.16 5.02 -7.26
CA LEU A 36 0.89 5.80 -6.27
C LEU A 36 0.80 7.28 -6.67
N PRO A 37 -0.30 7.99 -6.34
CA PRO A 37 -0.31 9.44 -6.44
C PRO A 37 0.93 10.04 -5.79
N ARG A 38 1.74 10.73 -6.61
CA ARG A 38 3.02 11.29 -6.18
C ARG A 38 2.77 12.50 -5.29
N LEU A 39 3.51 12.57 -4.18
CA LEU A 39 3.51 13.72 -3.28
C LEU A 39 4.63 14.73 -3.58
N GLY A 40 5.52 14.41 -4.50
CA GLY A 40 6.63 15.27 -4.91
C GLY A 40 7.33 14.72 -6.15
N GLU A 41 8.43 15.36 -6.54
CA GLU A 41 9.26 14.85 -7.63
C GLU A 41 10.18 13.72 -7.14
N PRO A 42 10.60 12.78 -8.02
CA PRO A 42 11.53 11.73 -7.64
C PRO A 42 12.88 12.31 -7.20
N GLU A 43 13.42 11.80 -6.09
CA GLU A 43 14.69 12.24 -5.51
C GLU A 43 15.64 11.07 -5.33
N LYS A 44 16.95 11.30 -5.53
CA LYS A 44 17.96 10.29 -5.26
C LYS A 44 18.21 10.18 -3.76
N ILE A 45 17.72 9.11 -3.16
CA ILE A 45 17.99 8.75 -1.76
C ILE A 45 19.05 7.66 -1.74
N VAL A 46 20.25 8.03 -1.32
CA VAL A 46 21.44 7.16 -1.26
C VAL A 46 21.73 6.52 -2.63
N ALA A 47 21.38 5.24 -2.81
CA ALA A 47 21.69 4.46 -4.02
C ALA A 47 20.50 4.37 -5.00
N THR A 48 19.32 4.82 -4.60
CA THR A 48 18.07 4.62 -5.36
C THR A 48 17.38 5.94 -5.63
N THR A 49 16.75 6.08 -6.80
CA THR A 49 15.79 7.16 -7.05
C THR A 49 14.46 6.75 -6.44
N ALA A 50 14.05 7.45 -5.40
CA ALA A 50 12.83 7.18 -4.67
C ALA A 50 11.78 8.26 -4.93
N ILE A 51 10.52 7.90 -4.73
CA ILE A 51 9.37 8.76 -4.88
C ILE A 51 8.46 8.56 -3.67
N ALA A 52 8.01 9.66 -3.08
CA ALA A 52 6.99 9.66 -2.05
C ALA A 52 5.60 9.67 -2.69
N GLY A 53 4.68 8.87 -2.16
CA GLY A 53 3.31 8.89 -2.63
C GLY A 53 2.33 8.25 -1.65
N THR A 54 1.04 8.47 -1.92
CA THR A 54 -0.06 7.84 -1.20
C THR A 54 -0.54 6.61 -1.96
N ARG A 55 -1.20 5.68 -1.26
CA ARG A 55 -1.87 4.53 -1.88
C ARG A 55 -3.20 4.30 -1.20
N PRO A 56 -4.28 4.02 -1.94
CA PRO A 56 -5.57 3.74 -1.34
C PRO A 56 -5.50 2.43 -0.54
N ALA A 57 -6.13 2.43 0.64
CA ALA A 57 -6.32 1.27 1.49
C ALA A 57 -7.81 1.05 1.73
N ASN A 58 -8.52 0.65 0.67
CA ASN A 58 -9.96 0.38 0.70
C ASN A 58 -10.25 -1.09 0.36
N ALA A 59 -11.51 -1.51 0.54
CA ALA A 59 -11.92 -2.89 0.32
C ALA A 59 -11.72 -3.36 -1.13
N GLU A 60 -11.93 -2.48 -2.11
CA GLU A 60 -11.70 -2.76 -3.53
C GLU A 60 -10.23 -3.07 -3.80
N THR A 61 -9.33 -2.23 -3.29
CA THR A 61 -7.89 -2.44 -3.36
C THR A 61 -7.47 -3.75 -2.70
N PHE A 62 -8.06 -4.08 -1.55
CA PHE A 62 -7.78 -5.35 -0.89
C PHE A 62 -8.14 -6.54 -1.79
N LEU A 63 -9.33 -6.54 -2.38
CA LEU A 63 -9.77 -7.61 -3.28
C LEU A 63 -8.86 -7.75 -4.50
N MET A 64 -8.43 -6.63 -5.08
CA MET A 64 -7.50 -6.61 -6.22
C MET A 64 -6.12 -7.17 -5.88
N LEU A 65 -5.59 -6.85 -4.70
CA LEU A 65 -4.24 -7.24 -4.29
C LEU A 65 -4.19 -8.60 -3.57
N ARG A 66 -5.35 -9.19 -3.24
CA ARG A 66 -5.45 -10.44 -2.50
C ARG A 66 -5.23 -11.64 -3.43
N PRO A 67 -4.12 -12.39 -3.26
CA PRO A 67 -3.96 -13.65 -4.00
C PRO A 67 -4.98 -14.70 -3.51
N PRO A 68 -5.35 -15.69 -4.34
CA PRO A 68 -6.37 -16.69 -3.99
C PRO A 68 -6.11 -17.46 -2.69
N ASN A 69 -4.84 -17.68 -2.36
CA ASN A 69 -4.39 -18.38 -1.16
C ASN A 69 -4.14 -17.45 0.04
N TYR A 70 -4.51 -16.17 -0.06
CA TYR A 70 -4.34 -15.23 1.04
C TYR A 70 -5.16 -15.65 2.26
N ARG A 71 -4.47 -15.79 3.39
CA ARG A 71 -5.05 -16.02 4.72
C ARG A 71 -4.66 -14.87 5.63
N SER A 72 -5.68 -14.30 6.26
CA SER A 72 -5.48 -13.31 7.31
C SER A 72 -4.96 -13.99 8.57
N ASN A 73 -3.94 -13.40 9.16
CA ASN A 73 -3.50 -13.71 10.52
C ASN A 73 -3.71 -12.52 11.46
N LEU A 74 -4.35 -11.44 10.98
CA LEU A 74 -4.66 -10.30 11.82
C LEU A 74 -5.79 -10.71 12.75
N THR A 75 -5.49 -10.80 14.04
CA THR A 75 -6.52 -10.88 15.06
C THR A 75 -7.29 -9.56 15.01
N ALA A 76 -8.63 -9.60 15.04
CA ALA A 76 -9.43 -8.39 15.05
C ALA A 76 -8.93 -7.50 16.20
N CYS A 77 -8.21 -6.44 15.85
CA CYS A 77 -7.79 -5.45 16.82
C CYS A 77 -9.07 -4.69 17.14
N SER A 78 -9.73 -5.04 18.23
CA SER A 78 -10.75 -4.21 18.84
C SER A 78 -10.07 -2.91 19.27
N HIS A 79 -9.93 -1.96 18.34
CA HIS A 79 -9.73 -0.55 18.67
C HIS A 79 -11.00 -0.10 19.40
N GLN A 80 -11.05 -0.41 20.69
CA GLN A 80 -12.04 0.08 21.61
C GLN A 80 -11.64 1.53 21.89
N ALA A 81 -12.36 2.44 21.24
CA ALA A 81 -12.38 3.86 21.59
C ALA A 81 -13.05 4.07 22.95
#